data_AF-A0A969KZL0-F1
#
_entry.id   AF-A0A969KZL0-F1
#
_cell.length_a   1.000
_cell.length_b   1.000
_cell.length_c   1.000
_cell.angle_alpha   90.00
_cell.angle_beta   90.00
_cell.angle_gamma   90.00
#
_symmetry.space_group_name_H-M   'P 1'
#
loop_
_entity.id
_entity.type
_entity.pdbx_description
1 polymer ?
#
loop_
_entity_poly.entity_id
_entity_poly.type
_entity_poly.pdbx_seq_one_letter_code
_entity_poly.pdbx_strand_id
1 'polypeptide(L)'
;MAAWGASDLCPQPQLFCPRPALAKQLVFEIQSDPDFRRRNLERGNAHLDIWPEDPALTFMENNENVTVFVTNPARFVLRLVPNLSAFGSGDPAQPHPVLANPKIREAIRAAIDVNRLNEEAFLGRAIPIDTELSQLGCQLAPTTFNPGVSIALIDQAGWRLTNPDDPIRYCQGCGTVEDGTPLVLKSYIYEEFGEELVTAHRLIEEMLLEVGIKLEREVVEGGQLWNTWENNGIELRGNFDLDLWDDGYYGVDPTLIWPTILTPAPFPPVIIPSPASTSAAIATPPWAAFLMPCAVRCRPIAAGPCCVNWPPFFSKTCPRYPCWPCPTVTASASTCKASARTFTIPLPGTPPNGSCSRRPRNKIASAKAELLRSRSFHPSRSVPASG
;
A
#
# COMPACT_ATOMS: atom_id res chain seq x y z
N MET A 1 6.37 26.25 7.03
CA MET A 1 5.16 25.51 7.44
C MET A 1 4.16 25.56 6.29
N ALA A 2 4.13 24.52 5.45
CA ALA A 2 3.06 24.36 4.48
C ALA A 2 1.80 23.95 5.25
N ALA A 3 0.66 24.61 4.97
CA ALA A 3 -0.61 24.19 5.52
C ALA A 3 -1.07 22.94 4.78
N TRP A 4 -0.94 21.78 5.43
CA TRP A 4 -1.49 20.52 4.93
C TRP A 4 -3.02 20.63 4.89
N GLY A 5 -3.61 20.34 3.73
CA GLY A 5 -5.04 20.53 3.48
C GLY A 5 -5.89 19.46 4.18
N ALA A 6 -7.03 19.87 4.73
CA ALA A 6 -8.09 18.94 5.11
C ALA A 6 -9.01 18.70 3.92
N SER A 7 -9.40 17.45 3.69
CA SER A 7 -10.42 17.08 2.71
C SER A 7 -11.73 16.79 3.42
N ASP A 8 -12.81 17.42 2.95
CA ASP A 8 -14.16 17.26 3.50
C ASP A 8 -15.01 16.45 2.52
N LEU A 9 -15.49 15.28 2.95
CA LEU A 9 -16.50 14.52 2.22
C LEU A 9 -17.87 14.72 2.88
N CYS A 10 -18.85 15.17 2.07
CA CYS A 10 -20.24 15.31 2.48
C CYS A 10 -21.10 14.24 1.79
N PRO A 11 -22.19 13.76 2.43
CA PRO A 11 -23.12 12.82 1.83
C PRO A 11 -23.64 13.31 0.48
N GLN A 12 -23.68 12.41 -0.51
CA GLN A 12 -24.28 12.69 -1.80
C GLN A 12 -25.81 12.70 -1.66
N PRO A 13 -26.51 13.83 -1.87
CA PRO A 13 -27.95 13.93 -1.65
C PRO A 13 -28.78 13.11 -2.66
N GLN A 14 -28.17 12.72 -3.77
CA GLN A 14 -28.76 11.88 -4.82
C GLN A 14 -28.29 10.42 -4.75
N LEU A 15 -27.75 9.97 -3.62
CA LEU A 15 -27.33 8.58 -3.46
C LEU A 15 -28.55 7.66 -3.62
N PHE A 16 -28.58 6.83 -4.66
CA PHE A 16 -29.65 5.86 -4.93
C PHE A 16 -29.68 4.67 -3.95
N CYS A 17 -29.03 4.81 -2.78
CA CYS A 17 -29.07 3.82 -1.73
C CYS A 17 -30.24 4.15 -0.79
N PRO A 18 -31.11 3.18 -0.43
CA PRO A 18 -32.28 3.43 0.41
C PRO A 18 -31.94 3.87 1.85
N ARG A 19 -30.67 3.78 2.27
CA ARG A 19 -30.19 4.33 3.53
C ARG A 19 -29.19 5.44 3.27
N PRO A 20 -29.43 6.67 3.75
CA PRO A 20 -28.45 7.74 3.65
C PRO A 20 -27.22 7.43 4.53
N ALA A 21 -26.08 8.04 4.20
CA ALA A 21 -24.92 8.00 5.07
C ALA A 21 -25.27 8.53 6.47
N LEU A 22 -24.84 7.82 7.51
CA LEU A 22 -25.12 8.21 8.90
C LEU A 22 -24.29 9.43 9.32
N ALA A 23 -23.05 9.52 8.84
CA ALA A 23 -22.20 10.68 9.04
C ALA A 23 -22.61 11.81 8.09
N LYS A 24 -22.77 13.02 8.62
CA LYS A 24 -23.06 14.23 7.83
C LYS A 24 -21.83 14.82 7.16
N GLN A 25 -20.64 14.49 7.67
CA GLN A 25 -19.36 14.95 7.18
C GLN A 25 -18.29 13.97 7.65
N LEU A 26 -17.35 13.65 6.76
CA LEU A 26 -16.07 13.05 7.10
C LEU A 26 -14.98 14.08 6.84
N VAL A 27 -14.16 14.34 7.86
CA VAL A 27 -13.00 15.22 7.75
C VAL A 27 -11.75 14.36 7.79
N PHE A 28 -10.96 14.40 6.73
CA PHE A 28 -9.66 13.76 6.65
C PHE A 28 -8.59 14.80 6.99
N GLU A 29 -7.91 14.59 8.10
CA GLU A 29 -6.78 15.40 8.54
C GLU A 29 -5.49 14.63 8.27
N ILE A 30 -4.67 15.18 7.37
CA ILE A 30 -3.33 14.64 7.09
C ILE A 30 -2.42 15.08 8.22
N GLN A 31 -1.93 14.12 8.99
CA GLN A 31 -1.07 14.37 10.13
C GLN A 31 0.07 13.35 10.17
N SER A 32 1.29 13.84 10.03
CA SER A 32 2.48 13.00 10.00
C SER A 32 3.00 12.61 11.38
N ASP A 33 2.61 13.32 12.45
CA ASP A 33 3.01 12.96 13.82
C ASP A 33 2.12 11.83 14.37
N PRO A 34 2.60 10.56 14.45
CA PRO A 34 1.81 9.43 14.94
C PRO A 34 1.36 9.63 16.39
N ASP A 35 2.16 10.33 17.17
CA ASP A 35 1.92 10.60 18.58
C ASP A 35 0.77 11.60 18.77
N PHE A 36 0.67 12.58 17.86
CA PHE A 36 -0.47 13.48 17.79
C PHE A 36 -1.74 12.75 17.34
N ARG A 37 -1.65 11.89 16.30
CA ARG A 37 -2.80 11.08 15.84
C ARG A 37 -3.35 10.22 16.97
N ARG A 38 -2.47 9.48 17.67
CA ARG A 38 -2.79 8.69 18.86
C ARG A 38 -3.53 9.51 19.92
N ARG A 39 -2.93 10.60 20.42
CA ARG A 39 -3.54 11.41 21.47
C ARG A 39 -4.91 11.96 21.07
N ASN A 40 -5.13 12.22 19.78
CA ASN A 40 -6.43 12.66 19.30
C ASN A 40 -7.47 11.53 19.30
N LEU A 41 -7.09 10.30 18.95
CA LEU A 41 -7.98 9.15 19.11
C LEU A 41 -8.33 8.94 20.58
N GLU A 42 -7.33 8.88 21.46
CA GLU A 42 -7.52 8.64 22.90
C GLU A 42 -8.42 9.69 23.57
N ARG A 43 -8.37 10.94 23.09
CA ARG A 43 -9.19 12.06 23.61
C ARG A 43 -10.55 12.20 22.92
N GLY A 44 -10.88 11.35 21.94
CA GLY A 44 -12.10 11.46 21.14
C GLY A 44 -12.13 12.66 20.18
N ASN A 45 -10.97 13.27 19.89
CA ASN A 45 -10.84 14.31 18.88
C ASN A 45 -10.75 13.73 17.47
N ALA A 46 -10.23 12.52 17.31
CA ALA A 46 -10.29 11.69 16.11
C ALA A 46 -11.11 10.43 16.41
N HIS A 47 -11.63 9.79 15.35
CA HIS A 47 -12.48 8.60 15.45
C HIS A 47 -11.91 7.40 14.70
N LEU A 48 -10.96 7.63 13.78
CA LEU A 48 -10.27 6.59 13.03
C LEU A 48 -8.85 7.08 12.74
N ASP A 49 -7.87 6.19 12.88
CA ASP A 49 -6.53 6.35 12.31
C ASP A 49 -6.29 5.12 11.43
N ILE A 50 -5.80 5.35 10.22
CA ILE A 50 -5.57 4.30 9.23
C ILE A 50 -4.06 4.09 9.15
N TRP A 51 -3.64 2.85 9.40
CA TRP A 51 -2.23 2.44 9.44
C TRP A 51 -1.43 3.18 10.52
N PRO A 52 -1.82 3.05 11.80
CA PRO A 52 -0.95 3.47 12.89
C PRO A 52 0.34 2.66 12.86
N GLU A 53 1.46 3.35 13.03
CA GLU A 53 2.81 2.77 13.09
C GLU A 53 3.31 2.69 14.53
N ASP A 54 4.35 1.91 14.78
CA ASP A 54 4.98 1.86 16.09
C ASP A 54 5.85 3.09 16.39
N PRO A 55 5.99 3.47 17.68
CA PRO A 55 5.43 2.82 18.87
C PRO A 55 3.96 3.19 19.15
N ALA A 56 3.36 4.09 18.37
CA ALA A 56 2.01 4.60 18.63
C ALA A 56 0.94 3.50 18.60
N LEU A 57 1.05 2.56 17.67
CA LEU A 57 0.18 1.37 17.61
C LEU A 57 0.23 0.56 18.91
N THR A 58 1.41 0.21 19.40
CA THR A 58 1.56 -0.52 20.67
C THR A 58 0.88 0.21 21.85
N PHE A 59 0.96 1.54 21.90
CA PHE A 59 0.22 2.30 22.93
C PHE A 59 -1.29 2.25 22.75
N MET A 60 -1.79 2.28 21.51
CA MET A 60 -3.22 2.18 21.21
C MET A 60 -3.77 0.79 21.55
N GLU A 61 -3.03 -0.29 21.30
CA GLU A 61 -3.42 -1.67 21.63
C GLU A 61 -3.66 -1.85 23.14
N ASN A 62 -2.92 -1.11 23.97
CA ASN A 62 -3.02 -1.16 25.42
C ASN A 62 -4.00 -0.12 26.01
N ASN A 63 -4.72 0.64 25.17
CA ASN A 63 -5.62 1.70 25.61
C ASN A 63 -7.09 1.26 25.52
N GLU A 64 -7.80 1.21 26.65
CA GLU A 64 -9.21 0.79 26.72
C GLU A 64 -10.17 1.68 25.92
N ASN A 65 -9.78 2.92 25.60
CA ASN A 65 -10.61 3.86 24.81
C ASN A 65 -10.42 3.72 23.29
N VAL A 66 -9.44 2.92 22.85
CA VAL A 66 -9.13 2.73 21.44
C VAL A 66 -9.32 1.26 21.09
N THR A 67 -10.14 0.99 20.07
CA THR A 67 -10.27 -0.37 19.54
C THR A 67 -9.38 -0.50 18.31
N VAL A 68 -8.40 -1.39 18.36
CA VAL A 68 -7.55 -1.74 17.23
C VAL A 68 -8.18 -2.92 16.49
N PHE A 69 -8.36 -2.76 15.18
CA PHE A 69 -8.85 -3.81 14.30
C PHE A 69 -7.79 -4.16 13.27
N VAL A 70 -7.38 -5.43 13.25
CA VAL A 70 -6.52 -5.96 12.19
C VAL A 70 -7.41 -6.37 11.03
N THR A 71 -7.06 -5.92 9.82
CA THR A 71 -7.78 -6.34 8.62
C THR A 71 -7.48 -7.81 8.34
N ASN A 72 -8.53 -8.63 8.23
CA ASN A 72 -8.43 -10.04 7.86
C ASN A 72 -9.45 -10.34 6.73
N PRO A 73 -9.01 -10.77 5.53
CA PRO A 73 -7.62 -11.05 5.16
C PRO A 73 -6.72 -9.81 5.18
N ALA A 74 -5.42 -10.03 5.36
CA ALA A 74 -4.43 -8.96 5.31
C ALA A 74 -4.52 -8.26 3.94
N ARG A 75 -4.50 -6.92 3.96
CA ARG A 75 -4.62 -6.10 2.75
C ARG A 75 -3.36 -6.14 1.88
N PHE A 76 -2.23 -6.56 2.38
CA PHE A 76 -0.97 -6.50 1.66
C PHE A 76 -0.27 -7.84 1.79
N VAL A 77 0.23 -8.35 0.68
CA VAL A 77 1.10 -9.53 0.65
C VAL A 77 2.48 -9.05 0.24
N LEU A 78 3.40 -9.06 1.19
CA LEU A 78 4.80 -8.73 0.93
C LEU A 78 5.51 -9.93 0.31
N ARG A 79 6.28 -9.68 -0.75
CA ARG A 79 6.99 -10.71 -1.51
C ARG A 79 8.36 -10.25 -1.95
N LEU A 80 9.30 -11.20 -2.02
CA LEU A 80 10.58 -11.02 -2.66
C LEU A 80 10.48 -11.54 -4.10
N VAL A 81 10.56 -10.63 -5.07
CA VAL A 81 10.38 -10.91 -6.50
C VAL A 81 11.74 -10.98 -7.19
N PRO A 82 12.10 -12.13 -7.77
CA PRO A 82 13.29 -12.23 -8.61
C PRO A 82 13.00 -11.80 -10.04
N ASN A 83 13.86 -10.94 -10.59
CA ASN A 83 13.90 -10.69 -12.03
C ASN A 83 14.50 -11.89 -12.75
N LEU A 84 13.68 -12.56 -13.56
CA LEU A 84 14.12 -13.73 -14.35
C LEU A 84 14.76 -13.35 -15.68
N SER A 85 14.67 -12.08 -16.06
CA SER A 85 15.34 -11.50 -17.24
C SER A 85 16.69 -10.91 -16.84
N ALA A 86 17.60 -10.78 -17.80
CA ALA A 86 18.88 -10.13 -17.60
C ALA A 86 18.68 -8.70 -17.06
N PHE A 87 19.56 -8.28 -16.15
CA PHE A 87 19.51 -6.97 -15.54
C PHE A 87 19.45 -5.86 -16.61
N GLY A 88 18.43 -5.02 -16.52
CA GLY A 88 18.14 -3.90 -17.42
C GLY A 88 17.57 -4.26 -18.79
N SER A 89 17.30 -5.54 -19.09
CA SER A 89 16.67 -5.92 -20.36
C SER A 89 15.14 -5.87 -20.27
N GLY A 90 14.57 -6.36 -19.16
CA GLY A 90 13.14 -6.65 -19.10
C GLY A 90 12.69 -7.59 -20.22
N ASP A 91 13.58 -8.40 -20.78
CA ASP A 91 13.25 -9.30 -21.90
C ASP A 91 13.33 -10.75 -21.42
N PRO A 92 12.21 -11.49 -21.35
CA PRO A 92 12.22 -12.89 -20.92
C PRO A 92 13.01 -13.80 -21.87
N ALA A 93 13.27 -13.37 -23.11
CA ALA A 93 14.15 -14.10 -24.03
C ALA A 93 15.64 -13.99 -23.66
N GLN A 94 15.99 -13.05 -22.78
CA GLN A 94 17.33 -12.83 -22.25
C GLN A 94 17.33 -13.24 -20.77
N PRO A 95 17.59 -14.52 -20.44
CA PRO A 95 17.48 -15.00 -19.08
C PRO A 95 18.51 -14.37 -18.15
N HIS A 96 18.13 -14.14 -16.89
CA HIS A 96 19.03 -13.68 -15.86
C HIS A 96 20.15 -14.71 -15.60
N PRO A 97 21.45 -14.32 -15.62
CA PRO A 97 22.57 -15.26 -15.50
C PRO A 97 22.55 -16.10 -14.20
N VAL A 98 22.12 -15.47 -13.10
CA VAL A 98 21.94 -16.13 -11.79
C VAL A 98 20.51 -16.65 -11.57
N LEU A 99 19.53 -15.73 -11.55
CA LEU A 99 18.17 -16.00 -11.06
C LEU A 99 17.28 -16.79 -12.03
N ALA A 100 17.66 -16.95 -13.31
CA ALA A 100 16.94 -17.86 -14.20
C ALA A 100 17.10 -19.33 -13.76
N ASN A 101 18.18 -19.67 -13.06
CA ASN A 101 18.39 -21.00 -12.51
C ASN A 101 17.44 -21.26 -11.31
N PRO A 102 16.52 -22.23 -11.40
CA PRO A 102 15.56 -22.50 -10.33
C PRO A 102 16.24 -22.91 -9.01
N LYS A 103 17.40 -23.57 -9.06
CA LYS A 103 18.15 -23.97 -7.85
C LYS A 103 18.59 -22.77 -7.02
N ILE A 104 18.95 -21.66 -7.68
CA ILE A 104 19.33 -20.44 -6.95
C ILE A 104 18.11 -19.81 -6.28
N ARG A 105 16.95 -19.81 -6.93
CA ARG A 105 15.72 -19.29 -6.33
C ARG A 105 15.24 -20.14 -5.14
N GLU A 106 15.31 -21.46 -5.29
CA GLU A 106 15.05 -22.41 -4.19
C GLU A 106 16.04 -22.20 -3.03
N ALA A 107 17.32 -21.96 -3.35
CA ALA A 107 18.33 -21.67 -2.34
C ALA A 107 18.07 -20.36 -1.60
N ILE A 108 17.70 -19.29 -2.31
CA ILE A 108 17.31 -18.01 -1.71
C ILE A 108 16.13 -18.22 -0.75
N ARG A 109 15.08 -18.94 -1.18
CA ARG A 109 13.93 -19.21 -0.31
C ARG A 109 14.30 -20.03 0.92
N ALA A 110 15.19 -21.01 0.79
CA ALA A 110 15.66 -21.84 1.90
C ALA A 110 16.58 -21.08 2.88
N ALA A 111 17.28 -20.03 2.41
CA ALA A 111 18.13 -19.20 3.25
C ALA A 111 17.34 -18.16 4.06
N ILE A 112 16.09 -17.86 3.71
CA ILE A 112 15.32 -16.81 4.39
C ILE A 112 14.49 -17.41 5.53
N ASP A 113 14.78 -16.98 6.75
CA ASP A 113 13.98 -17.22 7.95
C ASP A 113 12.81 -16.23 8.03
N VAL A 114 11.65 -16.67 7.54
CA VAL A 114 10.41 -15.88 7.54
C VAL A 114 9.90 -15.61 8.95
N ASN A 115 10.18 -16.48 9.94
CA ASN A 115 9.78 -16.25 11.31
C ASN A 115 10.62 -15.14 11.93
N ARG A 116 11.94 -15.18 11.73
CA ARG A 116 12.85 -14.10 12.15
C ARG A 116 12.45 -12.77 11.52
N LEU A 117 12.10 -12.75 10.22
CA LEU A 117 11.59 -11.55 9.56
C LEU A 117 10.32 -11.03 10.23
N ASN A 118 9.35 -11.90 10.51
CA ASN A 118 8.12 -11.49 11.17
C ASN A 118 8.39 -10.93 12.59
N GLU A 119 9.21 -11.61 13.38
CA GLU A 119 9.51 -11.23 14.75
C GLU A 119 10.29 -9.91 14.85
N GLU A 120 11.34 -9.75 14.03
CA GLU A 120 12.24 -8.60 14.14
C GLU A 120 11.79 -7.38 13.32
N ALA A 121 11.28 -7.59 12.10
CA ALA A 121 10.88 -6.48 11.22
C ALA A 121 9.42 -6.08 11.41
N PHE A 122 8.53 -7.04 11.70
CA PHE A 122 7.08 -6.80 11.80
C PHE A 122 6.53 -7.00 13.22
N LEU A 123 7.41 -7.18 14.21
CA LEU A 123 7.06 -7.30 15.63
C LEU A 123 6.03 -8.40 15.89
N GLY A 124 6.07 -9.48 15.11
CA GLY A 124 5.16 -10.61 15.17
C GLY A 124 3.73 -10.34 14.68
N ARG A 125 3.47 -9.16 14.07
CA ARG A 125 2.13 -8.77 13.60
C ARG A 125 1.82 -9.23 12.17
N ALA A 126 2.81 -9.62 11.37
CA ALA A 126 2.57 -10.15 10.04
C ALA A 126 2.10 -11.62 10.11
N ILE A 127 1.46 -12.08 9.04
CA ILE A 127 1.00 -13.46 8.88
C ILE A 127 1.89 -14.12 7.83
N PRO A 128 2.83 -15.01 8.21
CA PRO A 128 3.63 -15.77 7.27
C PRO A 128 2.76 -16.64 6.37
N ILE A 129 2.99 -16.56 5.05
CA ILE A 129 2.30 -17.36 4.04
C ILE A 129 3.29 -17.81 2.96
N ASP A 130 3.08 -19.00 2.39
CA ASP A 130 3.93 -19.56 1.33
C ASP A 130 3.33 -19.39 -0.08
N THR A 131 2.14 -18.78 -0.16
CA THR A 131 1.52 -18.40 -1.43
C THR A 131 0.58 -17.23 -1.23
N GLU A 132 0.55 -16.33 -2.22
CA GLU A 132 -0.42 -15.24 -2.32
C GLU A 132 -1.87 -15.77 -2.36
N LEU A 133 -2.07 -17.02 -2.81
CA LEU A 133 -3.39 -17.66 -2.87
C LEU A 133 -3.86 -18.22 -1.52
N SER A 134 -3.09 -18.05 -0.45
CA SER A 134 -3.42 -18.52 0.90
C SER A 134 -4.75 -17.97 1.39
N GLN A 135 -5.04 -16.72 1.06
CA GLN A 135 -6.29 -16.04 1.41
C GLN A 135 -7.52 -16.63 0.70
N LEU A 136 -7.32 -17.35 -0.41
CA LEU A 136 -8.35 -18.08 -1.15
C LEU A 136 -8.48 -19.53 -0.69
N GLY A 137 -7.84 -19.90 0.43
CA GLY A 137 -7.83 -21.25 0.98
C GLY A 137 -6.81 -22.19 0.35
N CYS A 138 -5.89 -21.69 -0.49
CA CYS A 138 -4.79 -22.50 -1.01
C CYS A 138 -3.77 -22.76 0.10
N GLN A 139 -3.52 -24.02 0.42
CA GLN A 139 -2.52 -24.40 1.42
C GLN A 139 -1.36 -25.08 0.71
N LEU A 140 -0.18 -24.45 0.79
CA LEU A 140 1.08 -25.07 0.43
C LEU A 140 1.80 -25.52 1.70
N ALA A 141 2.63 -26.55 1.56
CA ALA A 141 3.52 -26.93 2.65
C ALA A 141 4.47 -25.77 2.94
N PRO A 142 4.63 -25.35 4.21
CA PRO A 142 5.50 -24.24 4.52
C PRO A 142 6.94 -24.50 4.13
N THR A 143 7.57 -23.55 3.45
CA THR A 143 9.00 -23.68 3.18
C THR A 143 9.76 -23.34 4.44
N THR A 144 10.54 -24.31 4.92
CA THR A 144 11.28 -24.20 6.18
C THR A 144 12.65 -23.58 5.95
N PHE A 145 13.05 -22.66 6.82
CA PHE A 145 14.41 -22.13 6.86
C PHE A 145 15.43 -23.27 7.01
N ASN A 146 16.32 -23.38 6.05
CA ASN A 146 17.36 -24.41 5.99
C ASN A 146 18.58 -23.91 5.18
N PRO A 147 19.52 -23.22 5.84
CA PRO A 147 20.71 -22.69 5.16
C PRO A 147 21.61 -23.80 4.60
N GLY A 148 21.59 -25.01 5.19
CA GLY A 148 22.33 -26.16 4.66
C GLY A 148 21.81 -26.63 3.30
N VAL A 149 20.49 -26.66 3.11
CA VAL A 149 19.87 -26.93 1.80
C VAL A 149 20.20 -25.82 0.81
N SER A 150 20.16 -24.56 1.24
CA SER A 150 20.55 -23.41 0.41
C SER A 150 21.98 -23.55 -0.12
N ILE A 151 22.95 -23.78 0.77
CA ILE A 151 24.35 -24.01 0.41
C ILE A 151 24.50 -25.13 -0.61
N ALA A 152 23.85 -26.28 -0.37
CA ALA A 152 23.93 -27.42 -1.26
C ALA A 152 23.36 -27.12 -2.66
N LEU A 153 22.28 -26.34 -2.76
CA LEU A 153 21.67 -25.93 -4.02
C LEU A 153 22.56 -24.93 -4.79
N ILE A 154 23.15 -23.97 -4.09
CA ILE A 154 24.10 -23.00 -4.65
C ILE A 154 25.34 -23.73 -5.19
N ASP A 155 25.83 -24.72 -4.43
CA ASP A 155 26.92 -25.58 -4.89
C ASP A 155 26.50 -26.40 -6.13
N GLN A 156 25.32 -27.01 -6.14
CA GLN A 156 24.88 -27.72 -7.33
C GLN A 156 24.70 -26.83 -8.57
N ALA A 157 24.52 -25.52 -8.39
CA ALA A 157 24.45 -24.52 -9.45
C ALA A 157 25.82 -23.99 -9.91
N GLY A 158 26.93 -24.48 -9.35
CA GLY A 158 28.29 -24.10 -9.75
C GLY A 158 28.84 -22.85 -9.06
N TRP A 159 28.18 -22.35 -8.01
CA TRP A 159 28.68 -21.19 -7.25
C TRP A 159 29.38 -21.67 -5.98
N ARG A 160 30.70 -21.59 -5.95
CA ARG A 160 31.55 -22.14 -4.88
C ARG A 160 32.10 -21.05 -3.99
N LEU A 161 32.25 -21.35 -2.72
CA LEU A 161 33.13 -20.58 -1.85
C LEU A 161 34.58 -20.89 -2.26
N THR A 162 35.28 -19.91 -2.81
CA THR A 162 36.66 -20.07 -3.30
C THR A 162 37.69 -19.49 -2.34
N ASN A 163 37.28 -18.55 -1.48
CA ASN A 163 38.12 -17.91 -0.48
C ASN A 163 37.46 -18.05 0.91
N PRO A 164 38.15 -18.62 1.92
CA PRO A 164 37.62 -18.69 3.29
C PRO A 164 37.44 -17.32 3.97
N ASP A 165 38.20 -16.31 3.56
CA ASP A 165 38.17 -14.97 4.15
C ASP A 165 37.12 -14.04 3.52
N ASP A 166 36.51 -14.47 2.41
CA ASP A 166 35.43 -13.76 1.73
C ASP A 166 34.17 -14.63 1.77
N PRO A 167 33.08 -14.23 2.45
CA PRO A 167 31.87 -15.03 2.53
C PRO A 167 31.18 -15.21 1.15
N ILE A 168 31.57 -14.42 0.14
CA ILE A 168 30.92 -14.42 -1.18
C ILE A 168 31.35 -15.64 -2.01
N ARG A 169 30.36 -16.25 -2.67
CA ARG A 169 30.59 -17.35 -3.61
C ARG A 169 30.90 -16.84 -5.01
N TYR A 170 31.70 -17.61 -5.74
CA TYR A 170 32.14 -17.28 -7.09
C TYR A 170 31.72 -18.38 -8.07
N CYS A 171 31.42 -18.02 -9.31
CA CYS A 171 31.15 -18.98 -10.36
C CYS A 171 32.38 -19.88 -10.59
N GLN A 172 32.14 -21.18 -10.61
CA GLN A 172 33.07 -22.26 -10.92
C GLN A 172 32.32 -23.32 -11.75
N GLY A 173 32.28 -23.12 -13.06
CA GLY A 173 31.52 -23.95 -13.99
C GLY A 173 30.01 -23.76 -13.88
N CYS A 174 29.54 -22.56 -13.53
CA CYS A 174 28.10 -22.27 -13.41
C CYS A 174 27.39 -22.22 -14.79
N GLY A 175 28.13 -22.07 -15.88
CA GLY A 175 27.65 -22.18 -17.26
C GLY A 175 26.90 -20.96 -17.81
N THR A 176 26.67 -19.93 -16.98
CA THR A 176 25.92 -18.72 -17.36
C THR A 176 26.76 -17.45 -17.36
N VAL A 177 27.85 -17.41 -16.58
CA VAL A 177 28.82 -16.31 -16.53
C VAL A 177 30.24 -16.88 -16.51
N GLU A 178 31.24 -16.01 -16.62
CA GLU A 178 32.65 -16.39 -16.55
C GLU A 178 33.03 -16.88 -15.14
N ASP A 179 33.92 -17.88 -15.07
CA ASP A 179 34.46 -18.36 -13.80
C ASP A 179 35.17 -17.22 -13.07
N GLY A 180 34.99 -17.16 -11.74
CA GLY A 180 35.50 -16.07 -10.91
C GLY A 180 34.59 -14.85 -10.85
N THR A 181 33.42 -14.86 -11.49
CA THR A 181 32.37 -13.85 -11.25
C THR A 181 31.79 -14.02 -9.84
N PRO A 182 31.71 -12.97 -9.00
CA PRO A 182 31.12 -13.06 -7.67
C PRO A 182 29.58 -13.14 -7.73
N LEU A 183 28.98 -13.85 -6.78
CA LEU A 183 27.54 -13.97 -6.62
C LEU A 183 26.99 -12.76 -5.86
N VAL A 184 26.83 -11.66 -6.59
CA VAL A 184 26.28 -10.40 -6.11
C VAL A 184 24.97 -10.12 -6.81
N LEU A 185 23.94 -9.76 -6.04
CA LEU A 185 22.62 -9.37 -6.54
C LEU A 185 22.27 -7.98 -6.03
N LYS A 186 21.65 -7.17 -6.87
CA LYS A 186 21.13 -5.85 -6.52
C LYS A 186 19.65 -5.92 -6.16
N SER A 187 19.33 -5.45 -4.97
CA SER A 187 17.99 -5.55 -4.40
C SER A 187 17.40 -4.20 -4.04
N TYR A 188 16.12 -4.02 -4.35
CA TYR A 188 15.40 -2.77 -4.13
C TYR A 188 14.26 -2.95 -3.13
N ILE A 189 13.98 -1.87 -2.40
CA ILE A 189 12.73 -1.63 -1.68
C ILE A 189 12.31 -0.18 -1.89
N TYR A 190 11.08 0.16 -1.50
CA TYR A 190 10.59 1.52 -1.51
C TYR A 190 10.49 2.13 -0.10
N GLU A 191 10.83 3.41 0.02
CA GLU A 191 10.96 4.13 1.31
C GLU A 191 9.60 4.29 2.02
N GLU A 192 8.52 4.46 1.26
CA GLU A 192 7.21 4.84 1.79
C GLU A 192 6.53 3.75 2.64
N PHE A 193 7.01 2.50 2.61
CA PHE A 193 6.49 1.45 3.50
C PHE A 193 6.91 1.71 4.95
N GLY A 194 8.08 2.31 5.18
CA GLY A 194 8.61 2.59 6.51
C GLY A 194 9.76 1.68 6.96
N GLU A 195 10.13 1.82 8.22
CA GLU A 195 11.32 1.19 8.82
C GLU A 195 11.22 -0.33 8.87
N GLU A 196 10.00 -0.87 8.91
CA GLU A 196 9.71 -2.30 8.87
C GLU A 196 10.29 -2.94 7.59
N LEU A 197 10.11 -2.31 6.43
CA LEU A 197 10.62 -2.83 5.16
C LEU A 197 12.13 -2.68 5.05
N VAL A 198 12.68 -1.58 5.57
CA VAL A 198 14.14 -1.36 5.67
C VAL A 198 14.79 -2.42 6.54
N THR A 199 14.18 -2.73 7.68
CA THR A 199 14.65 -3.77 8.60
C THR A 199 14.56 -5.16 7.97
N ALA A 200 13.44 -5.48 7.32
CA ALA A 200 13.28 -6.74 6.59
C ALA A 200 14.35 -6.90 5.50
N HIS A 201 14.62 -5.85 4.72
CA HIS A 201 15.62 -5.86 3.66
C HIS A 201 17.03 -6.13 4.21
N ARG A 202 17.42 -5.48 5.33
CA ARG A 202 18.68 -5.75 6.04
C ARG A 202 18.78 -7.21 6.51
N LEU A 203 17.72 -7.75 7.11
CA LEU A 203 17.73 -9.14 7.59
C LEU A 203 17.89 -10.13 6.43
N ILE A 204 17.26 -9.87 5.27
CA ILE A 204 17.45 -10.68 4.07
C ILE A 204 18.90 -10.60 3.58
N GLU A 205 19.52 -9.40 3.54
CA GLU A 205 20.95 -9.26 3.21
C GLU A 205 21.83 -10.13 4.12
N GLU A 206 21.62 -10.07 5.44
CA GLU A 206 22.39 -10.87 6.41
C GLU A 206 22.25 -12.37 6.15
N MET A 207 21.01 -12.85 6.02
CA MET A 207 20.73 -14.28 5.81
C MET A 207 21.25 -14.80 4.46
N LEU A 208 21.21 -13.98 3.42
CA LEU A 208 21.76 -14.34 2.11
C LEU A 208 23.29 -14.33 2.12
N LEU A 209 23.91 -13.41 2.85
CA LEU A 209 25.37 -13.37 2.99
C LEU A 209 25.90 -14.62 3.73
N GLU A 210 25.17 -15.14 4.72
CA GLU A 210 25.52 -16.38 5.44
C GLU A 210 25.65 -17.61 4.51
N VAL A 211 24.89 -17.64 3.41
CA VAL A 211 24.98 -18.71 2.39
C VAL A 211 25.86 -18.32 1.21
N GLY A 212 26.45 -17.12 1.23
CA GLY A 212 27.42 -16.60 0.28
C GLY A 212 26.85 -15.90 -0.95
N ILE A 213 25.64 -15.34 -0.82
CA ILE A 213 25.03 -14.43 -1.79
C ILE A 213 25.14 -13.01 -1.23
N LYS A 214 25.90 -12.13 -1.88
CA LYS A 214 25.95 -10.71 -1.48
C LYS A 214 24.73 -9.99 -2.04
N LEU A 215 24.02 -9.26 -1.19
CA LEU A 215 22.94 -8.37 -1.60
C LEU A 215 23.41 -6.92 -1.56
N GLU A 216 23.33 -6.20 -2.66
CA GLU A 216 23.53 -4.75 -2.72
C GLU A 216 22.17 -4.07 -2.60
N ARG A 217 21.86 -3.60 -1.40
CA ARG A 217 20.56 -3.01 -1.08
C ARG A 217 20.46 -1.55 -1.50
N GLU A 218 19.33 -1.22 -2.11
CA GLU A 218 18.91 0.14 -2.41
C GLU A 218 17.54 0.42 -1.80
N VAL A 219 17.37 1.65 -1.32
CA VAL A 219 16.09 2.20 -0.89
C VAL A 219 15.78 3.35 -1.84
N VAL A 220 14.65 3.28 -2.53
CA VAL A 220 14.23 4.30 -3.50
C VAL A 220 12.83 4.81 -3.16
N GLU A 221 12.43 5.94 -3.73
CA GLU A 221 11.03 6.35 -3.68
C GLU A 221 10.18 5.40 -4.56
N GLY A 222 8.97 5.08 -4.15
CA GLY A 222 8.04 4.24 -4.93
C GLY A 222 7.75 4.83 -6.31
N GLY A 223 7.77 6.16 -6.43
CA GLY A 223 7.66 6.86 -7.73
C GLY A 223 8.82 6.56 -8.70
N GLN A 224 9.97 6.13 -8.20
CA GLN A 224 11.11 5.68 -9.02
C GLN A 224 11.03 4.18 -9.30
N LEU A 225 10.67 3.38 -8.29
CA LEU A 225 10.51 1.93 -8.41
C LEU A 225 9.49 1.57 -9.52
N TRP A 226 8.30 2.18 -9.44
CA TRP A 226 7.17 1.95 -10.33
C TRP A 226 6.99 3.02 -11.41
N ASN A 227 8.06 3.74 -11.78
CA ASN A 227 7.94 4.77 -12.80
C ASN A 227 7.58 4.17 -14.17
N THR A 228 7.19 5.03 -15.12
CA THR A 228 6.86 4.57 -16.48
C THR A 228 8.10 4.09 -17.23
N TRP A 229 7.88 3.36 -18.32
CA TRP A 229 8.94 2.91 -19.21
C TRP A 229 9.78 4.08 -19.73
N GLU A 230 9.13 5.18 -20.15
CA GLU A 230 9.78 6.39 -20.68
C GLU A 230 10.66 7.08 -19.63
N ASN A 231 10.26 7.00 -18.37
CA ASN A 231 10.97 7.60 -17.24
C ASN A 231 11.95 6.64 -16.55
N ASN A 232 12.28 5.53 -17.20
CA ASN A 232 13.24 4.54 -16.71
C ASN A 232 12.84 3.92 -15.35
N GLY A 233 11.56 3.58 -15.18
CA GLY A 233 11.10 2.85 -13.99
C GLY A 233 11.86 1.55 -13.77
N ILE A 234 12.28 1.31 -12.53
CA ILE A 234 13.21 0.22 -12.18
C ILE A 234 12.60 -1.14 -12.51
N GLU A 235 11.36 -1.38 -12.07
CA GLU A 235 10.67 -2.65 -12.32
C GLU A 235 10.37 -2.85 -13.82
N LEU A 236 9.79 -1.83 -14.46
CA LEU A 236 9.40 -1.92 -15.88
C LEU A 236 10.59 -2.16 -16.80
N ARG A 237 11.77 -1.62 -16.47
CA ARG A 237 13.02 -1.82 -17.23
C ARG A 237 13.78 -3.08 -16.83
N GLY A 238 13.36 -3.79 -15.78
CA GLY A 238 14.11 -4.90 -15.22
C GLY A 238 15.47 -4.47 -14.63
N ASN A 239 15.61 -3.24 -14.16
CA ASN A 239 16.85 -2.70 -13.58
C ASN A 239 17.05 -3.15 -12.10
N PHE A 240 16.72 -4.39 -11.79
CA PHE A 240 16.81 -4.99 -10.46
C PHE A 240 17.10 -6.50 -10.62
N ASP A 241 17.72 -7.10 -9.60
CA ASP A 241 17.81 -8.56 -9.50
C ASP A 241 16.71 -9.09 -8.58
N LEU A 242 16.58 -8.46 -7.40
CA LEU A 242 15.55 -8.76 -6.40
C LEU A 242 14.79 -7.48 -6.04
N ASP A 243 13.51 -7.64 -5.72
CA ASP A 243 12.67 -6.55 -5.26
C ASP A 243 11.77 -7.03 -4.13
N LEU A 244 11.77 -6.35 -2.99
CA LEU A 244 10.92 -6.67 -1.86
C LEU A 244 9.82 -5.61 -1.71
N TRP A 245 8.60 -5.98 -2.09
CA TRP A 245 7.48 -5.06 -2.08
C TRP A 245 6.15 -5.81 -1.88
N ASP A 246 5.08 -5.05 -1.63
CA ASP A 246 3.75 -5.59 -1.36
C ASP A 246 2.78 -5.43 -2.53
N ASP A 247 2.16 -6.54 -2.91
CA ASP A 247 0.97 -6.47 -3.74
C ASP A 247 -0.20 -5.94 -2.91
N GLY A 248 -0.65 -4.73 -3.23
CA GLY A 248 -1.94 -4.22 -2.77
C GLY A 248 -3.05 -5.23 -3.05
N TYR A 249 -3.82 -5.63 -2.04
CA TYR A 249 -4.88 -6.63 -2.18
C TYR A 249 -5.89 -6.24 -3.25
N TYR A 250 -5.97 -7.06 -4.30
CA TYR A 250 -6.83 -6.86 -5.46
C TYR A 250 -8.25 -7.40 -5.27
N GLY A 251 -8.57 -7.94 -4.10
CA GLY A 251 -9.84 -8.60 -3.83
C GLY A 251 -9.73 -10.12 -3.82
N VAL A 252 -10.89 -10.78 -3.88
CA VAL A 252 -11.01 -12.25 -3.80
C VAL A 252 -10.81 -12.95 -5.16
N ASP A 253 -10.59 -12.20 -6.24
CA ASP A 253 -10.49 -12.74 -7.60
C ASP A 253 -9.06 -12.63 -8.15
N PRO A 254 -8.30 -13.74 -8.19
CA PRO A 254 -6.92 -13.75 -8.66
C PRO A 254 -6.82 -13.63 -10.19
N THR A 255 -7.93 -13.69 -10.93
CA THR A 255 -7.89 -13.63 -12.41
C THR A 255 -7.37 -12.30 -12.94
N LEU A 256 -7.48 -11.21 -12.15
CA LEU A 256 -6.95 -9.90 -12.51
C LEU A 256 -5.42 -9.82 -12.38
N ILE A 257 -4.80 -10.68 -11.57
CA ILE A 257 -3.37 -10.61 -11.25
C ILE A 257 -2.57 -11.76 -11.83
N TRP A 258 -3.20 -12.89 -12.16
CA TRP A 258 -2.49 -14.02 -12.75
C TRP A 258 -1.66 -13.66 -13.99
N PRO A 259 -2.17 -12.85 -14.94
CA PRO A 259 -1.35 -12.41 -16.07
C PRO A 259 -0.16 -11.57 -15.64
N THR A 260 -0.26 -10.88 -14.51
CA THR A 260 0.74 -9.95 -13.99
C THR A 260 1.81 -10.66 -13.16
N ILE A 261 1.44 -11.70 -12.41
CA ILE A 261 2.31 -12.41 -11.45
C ILE A 261 2.98 -13.63 -12.08
N LEU A 262 2.30 -14.32 -13.00
CA LEU A 262 2.79 -15.58 -13.58
C LEU A 262 3.39 -15.42 -14.98
N THR A 263 3.42 -14.21 -15.55
CA THR A 263 4.11 -14.00 -16.82
C THR A 263 5.58 -13.70 -16.57
N PRO A 264 6.50 -14.36 -17.31
CA PRO A 264 7.94 -14.13 -17.14
C PRO A 264 8.42 -12.79 -17.73
N ALA A 265 7.55 -12.05 -18.42
CA ALA A 265 7.86 -10.71 -18.90
C ALA A 265 7.89 -9.73 -17.70
N PRO A 266 8.74 -8.69 -17.71
CA PRO A 266 8.50 -7.55 -16.82
C PRO A 266 7.09 -7.08 -17.07
N PHE A 267 6.42 -6.69 -15.98
CA PHE A 267 5.04 -6.24 -15.95
C PHE A 267 4.67 -5.55 -17.28
N PRO A 268 3.74 -6.11 -18.09
CA PRO A 268 3.22 -5.35 -19.22
C PRO A 268 2.74 -4.02 -18.65
N PRO A 269 2.93 -2.89 -19.36
CA PRO A 269 2.56 -1.59 -18.83
C PRO A 269 1.12 -1.71 -18.35
N VAL A 270 0.94 -1.68 -17.02
CA VAL A 270 -0.37 -1.48 -16.47
C VAL A 270 -0.73 -0.12 -17.03
N ILE A 271 -1.63 -0.11 -18.02
CA ILE A 271 -2.36 1.09 -18.36
C ILE A 271 -3.23 1.32 -17.13
N ILE A 272 -2.64 1.90 -16.09
CA ILE A 272 -3.39 2.77 -15.21
C ILE A 272 -3.85 3.85 -16.20
N PRO A 273 -5.14 4.00 -16.48
CA PRO A 273 -5.60 5.07 -17.35
C PRO A 273 -5.18 6.38 -16.69
N SER A 274 -4.02 6.90 -17.10
CA SER A 274 -3.64 8.27 -16.83
C SER A 274 -4.65 9.14 -17.59
N PRO A 275 -5.39 10.02 -16.93
CA PRO A 275 -6.28 10.96 -17.60
C PRO A 275 -5.41 12.07 -18.22
N ALA A 276 -4.62 11.73 -19.24
CA ALA A 276 -3.73 12.69 -19.89
C ALA A 276 -3.42 12.31 -21.34
N SER A 277 -4.46 12.23 -22.18
CA SER A 277 -4.30 12.47 -23.61
C SER A 277 -5.52 13.20 -24.18
N THR A 278 -5.78 14.40 -23.66
CA THR A 278 -6.49 15.43 -24.43
C THR A 278 -6.09 16.79 -23.89
N SER A 279 -5.32 17.52 -24.68
CA SER A 279 -4.90 18.88 -24.42
C SER A 279 -6.12 19.82 -24.39
N ALA A 280 -6.60 20.12 -23.19
CA ALA A 280 -7.36 21.33 -22.91
C ALA A 280 -7.11 21.72 -21.44
N ALA A 281 -6.60 22.93 -21.25
CA ALA A 281 -6.20 23.48 -19.96
C ALA A 281 -7.33 23.42 -18.91
N ILE A 282 -7.21 22.48 -17.96
CA ILE A 282 -7.90 22.51 -16.67
C ILE A 282 -6.88 22.04 -15.62
N ALA A 283 -6.63 22.88 -14.62
CA ALA A 283 -5.72 22.59 -13.52
C ALA A 283 -6.09 21.27 -12.82
N THR A 284 -5.13 20.35 -12.73
CA THR A 284 -5.23 19.10 -11.97
C THR A 284 -5.09 19.37 -10.47
N PRO A 285 -5.92 18.75 -9.59
CA PRO A 285 -5.68 18.74 -8.16
C PRO A 285 -4.78 17.56 -7.74
N PRO A 286 -3.98 17.68 -6.66
CA PRO A 286 -2.90 16.76 -6.32
C PRO A 286 -3.31 15.68 -5.30
N TRP A 287 -3.97 14.59 -5.71
CA TRP A 287 -4.40 13.55 -4.75
C TRP A 287 -4.13 12.09 -5.18
N ALA A 288 -3.39 11.84 -6.26
CA ALA A 288 -3.11 10.47 -6.73
C ALA A 288 -1.71 9.92 -6.35
N ALA A 289 -0.99 10.59 -5.46
CA ALA A 289 0.20 10.07 -4.81
C ALA A 289 0.09 10.45 -3.32
N PHE A 290 0.75 9.69 -2.44
CA PHE A 290 0.75 9.79 -0.97
C PHE A 290 -0.23 8.85 -0.25
N LEU A 291 0.26 7.65 0.06
CA LEU A 291 -0.19 6.86 1.19
C LEU A 291 0.42 7.48 2.46
N MET A 292 -0.11 8.62 2.91
CA MET A 292 0.21 9.14 4.24
C MET A 292 -0.87 8.69 5.23
N PRO A 293 -0.51 8.37 6.49
CA PRO A 293 -1.49 7.99 7.48
C PRO A 293 -2.43 9.18 7.77
N CYS A 294 -3.72 8.90 7.86
CA CYS A 294 -4.77 9.92 7.98
C CYS A 294 -5.64 9.66 9.20
N ALA A 295 -5.89 10.72 9.97
CA ALA A 295 -6.88 10.70 11.04
C ALA A 295 -8.23 11.21 10.54
N VAL A 296 -9.33 10.51 10.87
CA VAL A 296 -10.70 10.90 10.49
C VAL A 296 -11.47 11.39 11.71
N ARG A 297 -12.15 12.54 11.57
CA ARG A 297 -13.04 13.08 12.60
C ARG A 297 -14.50 13.09 12.17
N CYS A 298 -15.36 12.53 13.00
CA CYS A 298 -16.81 12.65 12.91
C CYS A 298 -17.31 13.77 13.84
N ARG A 299 -18.38 14.49 13.45
CA ARG A 299 -19.06 15.46 14.33
C ARG A 299 -20.43 14.91 14.76
N PRO A 300 -20.67 14.65 16.06
CA PRO A 300 -22.01 14.34 16.57
C PRO A 300 -22.87 15.61 16.72
N ILE A 301 -24.19 15.42 16.76
CA ILE A 301 -25.18 16.47 17.03
C ILE A 301 -25.45 16.55 18.54
N ALA A 302 -25.60 17.77 19.07
CA ALA A 302 -26.17 18.03 20.39
C ALA A 302 -27.61 17.49 20.46
N ALA A 303 -27.85 16.55 21.37
CA ALA A 303 -29.17 15.94 21.57
C ALA A 303 -30.21 17.00 21.97
N GLY A 304 -31.27 17.13 21.17
CA GLY A 304 -32.55 17.69 21.59
C GLY A 304 -33.46 16.56 22.12
N PRO A 305 -34.38 16.84 23.05
CA PRO A 305 -35.07 15.79 23.79
C PRO A 305 -36.21 15.20 22.95
N CYS A 306 -36.09 13.94 22.56
CA CYS A 306 -37.25 13.15 22.14
C CYS A 306 -37.71 12.32 23.33
N CYS A 307 -38.68 12.85 24.07
CA CYS A 307 -39.52 12.04 24.95
C CYS A 307 -40.44 11.19 24.06
N VAL A 308 -40.29 9.88 24.07
CA VAL A 308 -41.36 8.95 23.69
C VAL A 308 -41.37 7.79 24.69
N ASN A 309 -42.51 7.65 25.35
CA ASN A 309 -42.81 6.65 26.37
C ASN A 309 -42.62 5.22 25.87
N TRP A 310 -41.99 4.40 26.69
CA TRP A 310 -42.04 2.93 26.62
C TRP A 310 -43.28 2.39 27.34
N PRO A 311 -43.84 1.25 26.91
CA PRO A 311 -44.41 0.28 27.82
C PRO A 311 -43.56 -1.01 27.87
N PRO A 312 -43.62 -1.77 28.98
CA PRO A 312 -42.79 -2.94 29.19
C PRO A 312 -43.46 -4.21 28.62
N PHE A 313 -42.67 -5.17 28.13
CA PHE A 313 -42.62 -6.56 28.60
C PHE A 313 -41.84 -7.49 27.63
N PHE A 314 -41.19 -8.47 28.24
CA PHE A 314 -40.44 -9.62 27.71
C PHE A 314 -41.06 -10.33 26.48
N SER A 315 -40.24 -10.77 25.52
CA SER A 315 -39.79 -12.18 25.43
C SER A 315 -39.08 -12.50 24.11
N LYS A 316 -38.29 -13.58 24.17
CA LYS A 316 -37.47 -14.20 23.13
C LYS A 316 -38.29 -14.61 21.90
N THR A 317 -37.88 -14.21 20.70
CA THR A 317 -37.77 -15.04 19.45
C THR A 317 -37.51 -14.14 18.25
N CYS A 318 -36.50 -14.45 17.43
CA CYS A 318 -36.31 -13.88 16.09
C CYS A 318 -37.45 -14.28 15.14
N PRO A 319 -37.96 -13.38 14.28
CA PRO A 319 -38.65 -13.79 13.07
C PRO A 319 -37.74 -13.66 11.85
N ARG A 320 -37.65 -14.77 11.11
CA ARG A 320 -37.19 -14.84 9.72
C ARG A 320 -38.04 -13.89 8.86
N TYR A 321 -37.41 -13.05 8.04
CA TYR A 321 -38.11 -12.29 7.01
C TYR A 321 -38.51 -13.21 5.83
N PRO A 322 -39.72 -13.08 5.26
CA PRO A 322 -40.08 -13.80 4.05
C PRO A 322 -39.56 -13.08 2.80
N CYS A 323 -38.91 -13.82 1.91
CA CYS A 323 -38.61 -13.41 0.54
C CYS A 323 -39.93 -13.15 -0.22
N TRP A 324 -40.02 -12.02 -0.91
CA TRP A 324 -41.06 -11.76 -1.90
C TRP A 324 -40.82 -12.61 -3.15
N PRO A 325 -41.86 -13.22 -3.76
CA PRO A 325 -41.69 -14.03 -4.97
C PRO A 325 -41.58 -13.15 -6.23
N CYS A 326 -40.60 -13.46 -7.08
CA CYS A 326 -40.58 -13.03 -8.48
C CYS A 326 -41.78 -13.62 -9.23
N PRO A 327 -42.51 -12.84 -10.06
CA PRO A 327 -43.53 -13.40 -10.92
C PRO A 327 -42.88 -14.12 -12.10
N THR A 328 -43.11 -15.43 -12.17
CA THR A 328 -42.91 -16.25 -13.37
C THR A 328 -44.23 -16.30 -14.14
N VAL A 329 -44.26 -15.83 -15.40
CA VAL A 329 -45.28 -16.24 -16.37
C VAL A 329 -44.63 -16.42 -17.75
N THR A 330 -44.42 -17.69 -18.06
CA THR A 330 -44.54 -18.43 -19.33
C THR A 330 -44.52 -17.69 -20.67
N ALA A 331 -43.64 -18.20 -21.54
CA ALA A 331 -43.64 -18.00 -22.98
C ALA A 331 -44.80 -18.73 -23.68
N SER A 332 -45.38 -18.10 -24.70
CA SER A 332 -46.00 -18.81 -25.83
C SER A 332 -45.58 -18.16 -27.14
N ALA A 333 -45.16 -18.98 -28.11
CA ALA A 333 -44.71 -18.53 -29.42
C ALA A 333 -45.89 -18.39 -30.40
N SER A 334 -46.02 -17.24 -31.05
CA SER A 334 -46.59 -17.11 -32.40
C SER A 334 -46.26 -15.76 -33.04
N THR A 335 -45.45 -15.82 -34.10
CA THR A 335 -45.43 -15.02 -35.34
C THR A 335 -45.42 -13.48 -35.35
N CYS A 336 -44.42 -12.96 -36.06
CA CYS A 336 -44.13 -11.57 -36.41
C CYS A 336 -45.29 -10.75 -37.01
N LYS A 337 -45.41 -9.50 -36.57
CA LYS A 337 -45.66 -8.34 -37.46
C LYS A 337 -45.16 -7.05 -36.80
N ALA A 338 -44.32 -6.32 -37.52
CA ALA A 338 -43.78 -5.02 -37.14
C ALA A 338 -44.90 -3.96 -37.10
N SER A 339 -44.93 -3.15 -36.04
CA SER A 339 -45.61 -1.87 -36.01
C SER A 339 -44.83 -0.93 -35.09
N ALA A 340 -44.22 0.08 -35.69
CA ALA A 340 -43.64 1.21 -34.97
C ALA A 340 -44.77 2.01 -34.31
N ARG A 341 -44.73 2.12 -32.98
CA ARG A 341 -45.48 3.14 -32.25
C ARG A 341 -44.53 3.85 -31.30
N THR A 342 -44.29 5.10 -31.63
CA THR A 342 -43.65 6.12 -30.81
C THR A 342 -44.43 6.28 -29.51
N PHE A 343 -43.78 6.04 -28.37
CA PHE A 343 -44.33 6.33 -27.05
C PHE A 343 -43.52 7.49 -26.45
N THR A 344 -44.17 8.63 -26.26
CA THR A 344 -43.59 9.81 -25.61
C THR A 344 -43.92 9.73 -24.12
N ILE A 345 -42.89 9.68 -23.26
CA ILE A 345 -43.04 9.77 -21.80
C ILE A 345 -42.82 11.24 -21.39
N PRO A 346 -43.72 11.86 -20.60
CA PRO A 346 -43.48 13.19 -20.07
C PRO A 346 -42.47 13.15 -18.91
N LEU A 347 -41.47 14.03 -18.95
CA LEU A 347 -40.53 14.26 -17.85
C LEU A 347 -41.25 14.93 -16.66
N PRO A 348 -41.08 14.44 -15.41
CA PRO A 348 -41.48 15.20 -14.23
C PRO A 348 -40.44 16.28 -13.90
N GLY A 349 -40.95 17.42 -13.45
CA GLY A 349 -40.23 18.66 -13.23
C GLY A 349 -39.10 18.61 -12.19
N THR A 350 -38.20 19.58 -12.36
CA THR A 350 -37.04 19.90 -11.52
C THR A 350 -37.42 20.22 -10.06
N PRO A 351 -36.78 19.59 -9.06
CA PRO A 351 -36.78 20.08 -7.68
C PRO A 351 -35.71 21.17 -7.46
N PRO A 352 -35.83 22.00 -6.41
CA PRO A 352 -35.05 23.23 -6.26
C PRO A 352 -33.60 22.97 -5.81
N ASN A 353 -32.72 23.88 -6.26
CA ASN A 353 -31.30 23.95 -5.92
C ASN A 353 -31.06 24.00 -4.40
N GLY A 354 -30.56 22.91 -3.82
CA GLY A 354 -29.92 22.91 -2.51
C GLY A 354 -28.46 23.32 -2.65
N SER A 355 -28.14 24.61 -2.45
CA SER A 355 -26.76 25.10 -2.44
C SER A 355 -26.12 24.86 -1.07
N CYS A 356 -24.96 24.19 -1.04
CA CYS A 356 -24.03 24.26 0.08
C CYS A 356 -23.45 25.68 0.11
N SER A 357 -23.96 26.54 1.00
CA SER A 357 -23.41 27.88 1.18
C SER A 357 -22.06 27.80 1.90
N ARG A 358 -20.98 28.19 1.21
CA ARG A 358 -19.73 28.58 1.86
C ARG A 358 -20.02 29.86 2.65
N ARG A 359 -19.86 29.82 3.99
CA ARG A 359 -19.83 31.05 4.79
C ARG A 359 -18.58 31.88 4.45
N PRO A 360 -18.68 33.23 4.41
CA PRO A 360 -17.52 34.07 4.22
C PRO A 360 -16.59 33.99 5.44
N ARG A 361 -15.28 33.92 5.20
CA ARG A 361 -14.24 34.15 6.21
C ARG A 361 -14.31 35.61 6.65
N ASN A 362 -14.57 35.85 7.94
CA ASN A 362 -14.42 37.16 8.54
C ASN A 362 -12.95 37.58 8.44
N LYS A 363 -12.73 38.75 7.83
CA LYS A 363 -11.48 39.50 7.89
C LYS A 363 -11.25 39.92 9.35
N ILE A 364 -10.23 39.36 10.00
CA ILE A 364 -9.62 40.01 11.17
C ILE A 364 -8.52 40.90 10.61
N ALA A 365 -8.76 42.20 10.70
CA ALA A 365 -7.82 43.23 10.35
C ALA A 365 -6.66 43.26 11.34
N SER A 366 -5.50 43.56 10.78
CA SER A 366 -4.21 43.72 11.42
C SER A 366 -4.19 44.86 12.45
N ALA A 367 -3.61 44.60 13.61
CA ALA A 367 -3.10 45.64 14.50
C ALA A 367 -1.85 45.11 15.22
N LYS A 368 -0.68 45.31 14.61
CA LYS A 368 0.60 45.26 15.33
C LYS A 368 1.62 46.13 14.63
N ALA A 369 1.81 47.33 15.16
CA ALA A 369 2.95 48.17 14.87
C ALA A 369 3.26 49.00 16.12
N GLU A 370 4.16 48.49 16.97
CA GLU A 370 5.03 49.36 17.76
C GLU A 370 6.26 48.57 18.24
N LEU A 371 7.39 49.28 18.30
CA LEU A 371 8.71 48.87 18.80
C LEU A 371 9.58 47.94 17.93
N LEU A 372 10.49 48.55 17.15
CA LEU A 372 11.91 48.67 17.53
C LEU A 372 12.72 49.31 16.39
N ARG A 373 13.09 50.58 16.56
CA ARG A 373 14.20 51.20 15.83
C ARG A 373 15.48 51.07 16.66
N SER A 374 16.57 50.89 15.92
CA SER A 374 17.98 51.10 16.28
C SER A 374 18.66 50.02 17.11
N ARG A 375 19.62 49.33 16.49
CA ARG A 375 21.04 49.62 16.75
C ARG A 375 21.94 49.10 15.64
N SER A 376 22.80 50.01 15.23
CA SER A 376 23.85 49.97 14.22
C SER A 376 24.96 48.98 14.62
N PHE A 377 25.52 48.27 13.64
CA PHE A 377 26.80 47.57 13.78
C PHE A 377 27.79 48.17 12.78
N HIS A 378 28.95 48.59 13.28
CA HIS A 378 30.15 48.90 12.50
C HIS A 378 31.31 48.02 12.98
N PRO A 379 32.34 47.80 12.13
CA PRO A 379 33.11 46.55 12.13
C PRO A 379 34.52 46.70 12.71
N SER A 380 35.24 45.56 12.70
CA SER A 380 36.70 45.34 12.77
C SER A 380 37.28 44.90 14.12
N ARG A 381 37.92 43.71 14.18
CA ARG A 381 39.39 43.49 14.06
C ARG A 381 39.82 42.09 14.55
N SER A 382 40.60 41.40 13.70
CA SER A 382 41.79 40.55 13.97
C SER A 382 41.95 39.70 15.25
N VAL A 383 41.99 38.36 15.08
CA VAL A 383 43.10 37.37 15.31
C VAL A 383 44.26 37.84 16.23
N PRO A 384 44.77 37.06 17.23
CA PRO A 384 45.51 35.81 16.95
C PRO A 384 45.43 34.62 17.93
N ALA A 385 46.11 33.57 17.50
CA ALA A 385 46.23 32.20 17.98
C ALA A 385 46.95 31.99 19.32
N SER A 386 46.97 30.71 19.74
CA SER A 386 47.81 29.99 20.70
C SER A 386 47.18 29.65 22.06
N GLY A 387 47.33 28.38 22.41
CA GLY A 387 46.82 27.66 23.58
C GLY A 387 46.81 26.17 23.29
#